data_AF-A0A8H4NVE3-F1
#
_entry.id   AF-A0A8H4NVE3-F1
#
_cell.length_a   1.000
_cell.length_b   1.000
_cell.length_c   1.000
_cell.angle_alpha   90.00
_cell.angle_beta   90.00
_cell.angle_gamma   90.00
#
_symmetry.space_group_name_H-M   'P 1'
#
loop_
_entity.id
_entity.type
_entity.pdbx_description
1 polymer ?
#
loop_
_entity_poly.entity_id
_entity_poly.type
_entity_poly.pdbx_seq_one_letter_code
_entity_poly.pdbx_strand_id
1 'polypeptide(L)'
;MRSSQQANNATNQSLSDETLQSVLLLDLYEKMAYQHHQISDFPGSWLSHVQGALSIVQSRPRGEFANPVIQQLATRTVIAFTLSCGAAGTPIPAALLGLYQDLDSYIRSPKWTFIGILISLVNFRTDMHNRKLDPRDVVRCARDLYDKLSHAESKIPRSWLPQRRDSTEAVVFDQYYDVYPDHYAAQVFNAYRIMRLDVCNIIQKFEPSTKVAETITQVTQAICAAAPQFILPAARPQNTLPFSPLQILECSGVLTPLYAAARNTQDPALRAWILRTLMYMADNGVKLAQIVADVIVFLPELDYWAVFRMVGNCAITA
;
A
#
# COMPACT_ATOMS: atom_id res chain seq x y z
N MET A 1 2.37 27.09 -41.49
CA MET A 1 3.02 27.47 -40.22
C MET A 1 2.25 27.02 -38.98
N ARG A 2 0.95 27.35 -38.82
CA ARG A 2 0.15 26.86 -37.66
C ARG A 2 0.01 25.32 -37.58
N SER A 3 -0.18 24.64 -38.72
CA SER A 3 -0.28 23.18 -38.76
C SER A 3 1.03 22.46 -38.37
N SER A 4 2.17 23.00 -38.78
CA SER A 4 3.51 22.46 -38.45
C SER A 4 3.87 22.66 -36.97
N GLN A 5 3.47 23.78 -36.36
CA GLN A 5 3.66 24.02 -34.92
C GLN A 5 2.76 23.13 -34.06
N GLN A 6 1.50 22.91 -34.47
CA GLN A 6 0.59 21.99 -33.78
C GLN A 6 1.07 20.54 -33.90
N ALA A 7 1.56 20.12 -35.06
CA ALA A 7 2.14 18.79 -35.25
C ALA A 7 3.40 18.60 -34.38
N ASN A 8 4.32 19.57 -34.35
CA ASN A 8 5.52 19.48 -33.51
C ASN A 8 5.19 19.46 -32.01
N ASN A 9 4.19 20.22 -31.56
CA ASN A 9 3.76 20.20 -30.15
C ASN A 9 3.14 18.86 -29.77
N ALA A 10 2.30 18.28 -30.63
CA ALA A 10 1.71 16.96 -30.41
C ALA A 10 2.78 15.85 -30.37
N THR A 11 3.78 15.90 -31.27
CA THR A 11 4.91 14.95 -31.27
C THR A 11 5.76 15.07 -30.00
N ASN A 12 6.05 16.30 -29.56
CA ASN A 12 6.83 16.53 -28.34
C ASN A 12 6.07 16.09 -27.07
N GLN A 13 4.74 16.25 -27.03
CA GLN A 13 3.90 15.75 -25.95
C GLN A 13 3.89 14.21 -25.92
N SER A 14 3.72 13.55 -27.08
CA SER A 14 3.79 12.07 -27.18
C SER A 14 5.12 11.52 -26.66
N LEU A 15 6.24 12.13 -27.06
CA LEU A 15 7.57 11.74 -26.58
C LEU A 15 7.73 11.95 -25.07
N SER A 16 7.14 13.01 -24.52
CA SER A 16 7.14 13.27 -23.08
C SER A 16 6.31 12.23 -22.31
N ASP A 17 5.17 11.81 -22.84
CA ASP A 17 4.31 10.76 -22.25
C ASP A 17 5.02 9.41 -22.24
N GLU A 18 5.61 9.02 -23.35
CA GLU A 18 6.40 7.79 -23.50
C GLU A 18 7.60 7.77 -22.54
N THR A 19 8.30 8.91 -22.41
CA THR A 19 9.41 9.05 -21.47
C THR A 19 8.92 8.90 -20.03
N LEU A 20 7.84 9.58 -19.65
CA LEU A 20 7.28 9.50 -18.30
C LEU A 20 6.83 8.07 -17.96
N GLN A 21 6.16 7.41 -18.90
CA GLN A 21 5.76 6.01 -18.74
C GLN A 21 6.96 5.09 -18.59
N SER A 22 8.01 5.30 -19.37
CA SER A 22 9.25 4.51 -19.32
C SER A 22 9.98 4.68 -17.98
N VAL A 23 10.05 5.91 -17.46
CA VAL A 23 10.64 6.20 -16.14
C VAL A 23 9.84 5.51 -15.02
N LEU A 24 8.51 5.59 -15.06
CA LEU A 24 7.66 4.92 -14.07
C LEU A 24 7.74 3.38 -14.16
N LEU A 25 7.88 2.84 -15.37
CA LEU A 25 8.06 1.41 -15.58
C LEU A 25 9.43 0.94 -15.07
N LEU A 26 10.49 1.72 -15.32
CA LEU A 26 11.83 1.42 -14.83
C LEU A 26 11.88 1.47 -13.30
N ASP A 27 11.28 2.51 -12.71
CA ASP A 27 11.07 2.60 -11.26
C ASP A 27 10.38 1.33 -10.75
N LEU A 28 9.23 0.95 -11.30
CA LEU A 28 8.53 -0.28 -10.90
C LEU A 28 9.41 -1.54 -11.05
N TYR A 29 10.09 -1.68 -12.19
CA TYR A 29 10.93 -2.83 -12.50
C TYR A 29 12.07 -2.96 -11.50
N GLU A 30 12.78 -1.89 -11.18
CA GLU A 30 13.86 -1.92 -10.18
C GLU A 30 13.32 -2.36 -8.81
N LYS A 31 12.16 -1.83 -8.40
CA LYS A 31 11.53 -2.23 -7.12
C LYS A 31 11.15 -3.70 -7.06
N MET A 32 10.83 -4.30 -8.21
CA MET A 32 10.57 -5.75 -8.32
C MET A 32 11.86 -6.57 -8.43
N ALA A 33 12.83 -6.13 -9.22
CA ALA A 33 14.06 -6.87 -9.46
C ALA A 33 14.95 -6.95 -8.21
N TYR A 34 14.99 -5.88 -7.41
CA TYR A 34 15.81 -5.82 -6.19
C TYR A 34 15.17 -6.47 -4.96
N GLN A 35 14.03 -7.17 -5.09
CA GLN A 35 13.37 -7.92 -4.01
C GLN A 35 14.27 -8.96 -3.30
N HIS A 36 15.38 -9.36 -3.92
CA HIS A 36 16.28 -10.43 -3.44
C HIS A 36 17.58 -9.93 -2.77
N HIS A 37 17.82 -8.62 -2.70
CA HIS A 37 19.03 -8.10 -2.06
C HIS A 37 18.83 -7.94 -0.55
N GLN A 38 19.89 -8.18 0.23
CA GLN A 38 19.85 -7.98 1.69
C GLN A 38 19.43 -6.53 1.99
N ILE A 39 18.68 -6.36 3.09
CA ILE A 39 18.15 -5.05 3.55
C ILE A 39 19.26 -3.96 3.60
N SER A 40 20.53 -4.37 3.76
CA SER A 40 21.73 -3.53 3.84
C SER A 40 22.30 -3.02 2.52
N ASP A 41 21.97 -3.61 1.36
CA ASP A 41 22.62 -3.30 0.07
C ASP A 41 21.77 -2.37 -0.82
N PHE A 42 20.81 -1.67 -0.23
CA PHE A 42 19.84 -0.85 -0.96
C PHE A 42 20.49 0.41 -1.56
N PRO A 43 20.41 0.62 -2.89
CA PRO A 43 21.02 1.78 -3.52
C PRO A 43 20.28 3.08 -3.13
N GLY A 44 21.05 4.13 -2.83
CA GLY A 44 20.55 5.48 -2.53
C GLY A 44 19.77 6.17 -3.67
N SER A 45 19.49 5.48 -4.78
CA SER A 45 18.80 6.01 -5.97
C SER A 45 17.29 5.69 -6.03
N TRP A 46 16.67 5.09 -5.00
CA TRP A 46 15.23 4.73 -5.02
C TRP A 46 14.27 5.91 -5.24
N LEU A 47 14.76 7.14 -5.05
CA LEU A 47 14.00 8.36 -5.30
C LEU A 47 14.30 9.00 -6.65
N SER A 48 15.38 8.63 -7.34
CA SER A 48 15.84 9.38 -8.52
C SER A 48 14.84 9.30 -9.68
N HIS A 49 14.29 8.10 -9.94
CA HIS A 49 13.30 7.93 -11.02
C HIS A 49 12.00 8.66 -10.74
N VAL A 50 11.45 8.55 -9.52
CA VAL A 50 10.22 9.26 -9.14
C VAL A 50 10.42 10.79 -9.07
N GLN A 51 11.62 11.26 -8.74
CA GLN A 51 11.99 12.69 -8.82
C GLN A 51 12.07 13.16 -10.27
N GLY A 52 12.66 12.36 -11.16
CA GLY A 52 12.67 12.61 -12.60
C GLY A 52 11.26 12.66 -13.19
N ALA A 53 10.41 11.70 -12.83
CA ALA A 53 9.01 11.65 -13.21
C ALA A 53 8.26 12.91 -12.73
N LEU A 54 8.46 13.35 -11.49
CA LEU A 54 7.88 14.60 -10.98
C LEU A 54 8.32 15.81 -11.79
N SER A 55 9.61 15.90 -12.12
CA SER A 55 10.15 17.00 -12.93
C SER A 55 9.54 17.06 -14.32
N ILE A 56 9.31 15.90 -14.96
CA ILE A 56 8.63 15.80 -16.26
C ILE A 56 7.15 16.21 -16.15
N VAL A 57 6.47 15.87 -15.06
CA VAL A 57 5.08 16.29 -14.85
C VAL A 57 4.99 17.80 -14.59
N GLN A 58 5.90 18.37 -13.80
CA GLN A 58 5.89 19.79 -13.44
C GLN A 58 6.26 20.72 -14.61
N SER A 59 6.96 20.22 -15.63
CA SER A 59 7.26 21.00 -16.83
C SER A 59 6.03 21.16 -17.74
N ARG A 60 4.94 20.44 -17.48
CA ARG A 60 3.71 20.51 -18.27
C ARG A 60 2.83 21.68 -17.86
N PRO A 61 2.14 22.33 -18.81
CA PRO A 61 1.13 23.33 -18.49
C PRO A 61 0.00 22.71 -17.64
N ARG A 62 -0.40 23.39 -16.55
CA ARG A 62 -1.46 22.90 -15.65
C ARG A 62 -2.79 22.61 -16.34
N GLY A 63 -3.10 23.33 -17.43
CA GLY A 63 -4.31 23.10 -18.23
C GLY A 63 -4.37 21.73 -18.90
N GLU A 64 -3.24 21.02 -19.00
CA GLU A 64 -3.17 19.69 -19.61
C GLU A 64 -3.65 18.56 -18.68
N PHE A 65 -3.85 18.82 -17.38
CA PHE A 65 -4.37 17.79 -16.46
C PHE A 65 -5.83 17.40 -16.70
N ALA A 66 -6.55 18.15 -17.54
CA ALA A 66 -7.85 17.72 -18.06
C ALA A 66 -7.74 16.55 -19.06
N ASN A 67 -6.55 16.28 -19.61
CA ASN A 67 -6.30 15.13 -20.47
C ASN A 67 -6.21 13.85 -19.62
N PRO A 68 -7.03 12.81 -19.88
CA PRO A 68 -7.05 11.58 -19.09
C PRO A 68 -5.70 10.85 -19.02
N VAL A 69 -4.90 10.86 -20.09
CA VAL A 69 -3.60 10.18 -20.14
C VAL A 69 -2.61 10.89 -19.21
N ILE A 70 -2.54 12.22 -19.31
CA ILE A 70 -1.65 13.04 -18.49
C ILE A 70 -2.08 12.97 -17.03
N GLN A 71 -3.38 13.02 -16.76
CA GLN A 71 -3.94 12.83 -15.43
C GLN A 71 -3.54 11.47 -14.84
N GLN A 72 -3.65 10.38 -15.61
CA GLN A 72 -3.27 9.05 -15.17
C GLN A 72 -1.78 8.93 -14.86
N LEU A 73 -0.91 9.45 -15.74
CA LEU A 73 0.54 9.45 -15.52
C LEU A 73 0.92 10.29 -14.30
N ALA A 74 0.36 11.49 -14.16
CA ALA A 74 0.59 12.35 -12.99
C ALA A 74 0.11 11.70 -11.69
N THR A 75 -1.06 11.03 -11.71
CA THR A 75 -1.58 10.25 -10.59
C THR A 75 -0.60 9.15 -10.17
N ARG A 76 -0.07 8.39 -11.14
CA ARG A 76 0.91 7.33 -10.88
C ARG A 76 2.20 7.89 -10.29
N THR A 77 2.69 9.01 -10.80
CA THR A 77 3.84 9.73 -10.23
C THR A 77 3.60 10.08 -8.76
N VAL A 78 2.43 10.63 -8.42
CA VAL A 78 2.11 11.00 -7.04
C VAL A 78 2.09 9.78 -6.12
N ILE A 79 1.44 8.69 -6.56
CA ILE A 79 1.36 7.44 -5.79
C ILE A 79 2.77 6.86 -5.59
N ALA A 80 3.53 6.68 -6.67
CA ALA A 80 4.85 6.06 -6.64
C ALA A 80 5.82 6.85 -5.75
N PHE A 81 5.84 8.17 -5.87
CA PHE A 81 6.73 9.01 -5.08
C PHE A 81 6.31 9.02 -3.60
N THR A 82 5.00 9.11 -3.29
CA THR A 82 4.52 9.04 -1.89
C THR A 82 4.96 7.73 -1.21
N LEU A 83 4.80 6.60 -1.91
CA LEU A 83 5.24 5.30 -1.41
C LEU A 83 6.75 5.23 -1.25
N SER A 84 7.52 5.78 -2.19
CA SER A 84 8.98 5.82 -2.08
C SER A 84 9.46 6.70 -0.92
N CYS A 85 8.81 7.82 -0.62
CA CYS A 85 9.11 8.64 0.55
C CYS A 85 8.84 7.90 1.86
N GLY A 86 7.67 7.24 1.97
CA GLY A 86 7.35 6.40 3.12
C GLY A 86 8.36 5.27 3.30
N ALA A 87 8.71 4.60 2.20
CA ALA A 87 9.73 3.57 2.17
C ALA A 87 11.13 4.08 2.56
N ALA A 88 11.51 5.30 2.16
CA ALA A 88 12.79 5.90 2.49
C ALA A 88 12.83 6.55 3.89
N GLY A 89 11.67 6.70 4.55
CA GLY A 89 11.57 7.46 5.80
C GLY A 89 11.87 8.95 5.63
N THR A 90 11.59 9.51 4.44
CA THR A 90 11.86 10.90 4.11
C THR A 90 10.57 11.73 4.02
N PRO A 91 10.63 13.04 4.29
CA PRO A 91 9.45 13.89 4.20
C PRO A 91 8.98 14.02 2.75
N ILE A 92 7.68 14.24 2.58
CA ILE A 92 7.06 14.49 1.27
C ILE A 92 7.54 15.85 0.74
N PRO A 93 8.16 15.92 -0.45
CA PRO A 93 8.60 17.18 -1.03
C PRO A 93 7.43 18.14 -1.30
N ALA A 94 7.64 19.43 -1.08
CA ALA A 94 6.61 20.46 -1.33
C ALA A 94 6.11 20.44 -2.79
N ALA A 95 7.00 20.15 -3.74
CA ALA A 95 6.68 19.98 -5.16
C ALA A 95 5.67 18.84 -5.40
N LEU A 96 5.82 17.71 -4.70
CA LEU A 96 4.91 16.58 -4.78
C LEU A 96 3.55 16.91 -4.16
N LEU A 97 3.54 17.60 -3.01
CA LEU A 97 2.30 18.07 -2.39
C LEU A 97 1.54 19.05 -3.29
N GLY A 98 2.24 19.97 -3.96
CA GLY A 98 1.65 20.89 -4.92
C GLY A 98 0.99 20.15 -6.10
N LEU A 99 1.64 19.11 -6.63
CA LEU A 99 1.06 18.29 -7.69
C LEU A 99 -0.19 17.53 -7.22
N TYR A 100 -0.17 16.97 -6.01
CA TYR A 100 -1.37 16.35 -5.42
C TYR A 100 -2.53 17.34 -5.33
N GLN A 101 -2.29 18.58 -4.87
CA GLN A 101 -3.31 19.61 -4.78
C GLN A 101 -3.86 20.04 -6.15
N ASP A 102 -3.00 20.16 -7.15
CA ASP A 102 -3.41 20.48 -8.53
C ASP A 102 -4.34 19.40 -9.11
N LEU A 103 -4.07 18.13 -8.80
CA LEU A 103 -4.86 16.98 -9.29
C LEU A 103 -6.16 16.72 -8.51
N ASP A 104 -6.30 17.26 -7.30
CA ASP A 104 -7.43 16.98 -6.40
C ASP A 104 -8.79 17.36 -6.99
N SER A 105 -8.82 18.41 -7.81
CA SER A 105 -10.04 18.84 -8.51
C SER A 105 -10.49 17.88 -9.60
N TYR A 106 -9.57 17.06 -10.15
CA TYR A 106 -9.82 16.17 -11.28
C TYR A 106 -10.06 14.71 -10.85
N ILE A 107 -9.49 14.27 -9.72
CA ILE A 107 -9.52 12.86 -9.31
C ILE A 107 -10.40 12.67 -8.09
N ARG A 108 -11.51 11.95 -8.27
CA ARG A 108 -12.41 11.56 -7.18
C ARG A 108 -12.46 10.04 -7.05
N SER A 109 -11.57 9.48 -6.25
CA SER A 109 -11.57 8.05 -5.94
C SER A 109 -11.19 7.76 -4.49
N PRO A 110 -11.63 6.61 -3.93
CA PRO A 110 -11.19 6.18 -2.60
C PRO A 110 -9.67 6.03 -2.49
N LYS A 111 -9.00 5.60 -3.58
CA LYS A 111 -7.54 5.50 -3.68
C LYS A 111 -6.89 6.88 -3.61
N TRP A 112 -7.41 7.88 -4.30
CA TRP A 112 -6.88 9.24 -4.25
C TRP A 112 -7.00 9.89 -2.86
N THR A 113 -8.15 9.67 -2.21
CA THR A 113 -8.37 10.11 -0.82
C THR A 113 -7.38 9.44 0.13
N PHE A 114 -7.16 8.13 -0.04
CA PHE A 114 -6.17 7.38 0.75
C PHE A 114 -4.76 7.97 0.59
N ILE A 115 -4.34 8.33 -0.61
CA ILE A 115 -3.01 8.90 -0.87
C ILE A 115 -2.80 10.24 -0.16
N GLY A 116 -3.80 11.11 -0.09
CA GLY A 116 -3.72 12.35 0.69
C GLY A 116 -3.51 12.11 2.19
N ILE A 117 -4.19 11.10 2.73
CA ILE A 117 -4.01 10.69 4.13
C ILE A 117 -2.62 10.06 4.32
N LEU A 118 -2.15 9.26 3.36
CA LEU A 118 -0.83 8.65 3.40
C LEU A 118 0.30 9.69 3.37
N ILE A 119 0.18 10.75 2.55
CA ILE A 119 1.10 11.90 2.56
C ILE A 119 1.20 12.49 3.97
N SER A 120 0.06 12.69 4.64
CA SER A 120 0.01 13.22 6.00
C SER A 120 0.69 12.28 7.00
N LEU A 121 0.46 10.96 6.86
CA LEU A 121 1.05 9.94 7.72
C LEU A 121 2.58 9.82 7.53
N VAL A 122 3.09 9.91 6.30
CA VAL A 122 4.54 9.87 6.01
C VAL A 122 5.25 11.07 6.65
N ASN A 123 4.69 12.26 6.50
CA ASN A 123 5.23 13.46 7.16
C ASN A 123 5.17 13.34 8.69
N PHE A 124 4.04 12.90 9.24
CA PHE A 124 3.88 12.67 10.68
C PHE A 124 4.96 11.73 11.24
N ARG A 125 5.19 10.58 10.60
CA ARG A 125 6.24 9.64 11.00
C ARG A 125 7.63 10.25 10.91
N THR A 126 7.91 11.04 9.87
CA THR A 126 9.18 11.73 9.71
C THR A 126 9.41 12.75 10.84
N ASP A 127 8.38 13.52 11.20
CA ASP A 127 8.46 14.49 12.28
C ASP A 127 8.59 13.82 13.67
N MET A 128 7.92 12.69 13.89
CA MET A 128 8.12 11.85 15.07
C MET A 128 9.55 11.33 15.17
N HIS A 129 10.10 10.76 14.08
CA HIS A 129 11.46 10.23 14.05
C HIS A 129 12.49 11.34 14.34
N ASN A 130 12.27 12.52 13.78
CA ASN A 130 13.11 13.71 13.99
C ASN A 130 12.85 14.43 15.32
N ARG A 131 12.00 13.86 16.20
CA ARG A 131 11.65 14.39 17.53
C ARG A 131 11.15 15.84 17.49
N LYS A 132 10.42 16.20 16.44
CA LYS A 132 9.84 17.54 16.28
C LYS A 132 8.48 17.71 16.98
N LEU A 133 7.94 16.63 17.55
CA LEU A 133 6.61 16.60 18.16
C LEU A 133 6.71 16.25 19.64
N ASP A 134 5.98 17.00 20.47
CA ASP A 134 5.77 16.64 21.86
C ASP A 134 4.88 15.39 21.96
N PRO A 135 5.01 14.56 23.02
CA PRO A 135 4.18 13.35 23.19
C PRO A 135 2.67 13.59 23.10
N ARG A 136 2.18 14.75 23.60
CA ARG A 136 0.76 15.13 23.49
C ARG A 136 0.35 15.40 22.04
N ASP A 137 1.23 16.02 21.27
CA ASP A 137 0.99 16.28 19.84
C ASP A 137 1.03 14.99 19.04
N VAL A 138 1.91 14.04 19.40
CA VAL A 138 1.96 12.71 18.78
C VAL A 138 0.61 12.01 18.88
N VAL A 139 0.03 11.92 20.09
CA VAL A 139 -1.26 11.24 20.28
C VAL A 139 -2.38 11.98 19.56
N ARG A 140 -2.40 13.32 19.62
CA ARG A 140 -3.41 14.13 18.93
C ARG A 140 -3.37 13.93 17.40
N CYS A 141 -2.19 14.00 16.80
CA CYS A 141 -2.00 13.79 15.36
C CYS A 141 -2.35 12.36 14.94
N ALA A 142 -1.98 11.34 15.74
CA ALA A 142 -2.32 9.96 15.46
C ALA A 142 -3.84 9.71 15.51
N ARG A 143 -4.57 10.34 16.45
CA ARG A 143 -6.04 10.29 16.52
C ARG A 143 -6.70 10.95 15.31
N ASP A 144 -6.25 12.14 14.94
CA ASP A 144 -6.77 12.84 13.74
C ASP A 144 -6.56 12.01 12.46
N LEU A 145 -5.38 11.37 12.31
CA LEU A 145 -5.12 10.45 11.20
C LEU A 145 -6.02 9.21 11.26
N TYR A 146 -6.24 8.62 12.44
CA TYR A 146 -7.14 7.48 12.61
C TYR A 146 -8.59 7.83 12.21
N ASP A 147 -9.08 9.00 12.62
CA ASP A 147 -10.43 9.46 12.31
C ASP A 147 -10.58 9.72 10.81
N LYS A 148 -9.57 10.34 10.17
CA LYS A 148 -9.53 10.53 8.71
C LYS A 148 -9.54 9.21 7.96
N LEU A 149 -8.73 8.23 8.39
CA LEU A 149 -8.69 6.89 7.79
C LEU A 149 -10.04 6.19 7.92
N SER A 150 -10.64 6.20 9.12
CA SER A 150 -11.91 5.54 9.39
C SER A 150 -13.07 6.19 8.61
N HIS A 151 -13.09 7.52 8.54
CA HIS A 151 -14.07 8.27 7.75
C HIS A 151 -13.93 7.98 6.25
N ALA A 152 -12.70 7.97 5.72
CA ALA A 152 -12.45 7.67 4.31
C ALA A 152 -12.80 6.22 3.96
N GLU A 153 -12.48 5.25 4.83
CA GLU A 153 -12.89 3.84 4.69
C GLU A 153 -14.43 3.71 4.66
N SER A 154 -15.15 4.47 5.50
CA SER A 154 -16.63 4.46 5.53
C SER A 154 -17.31 4.97 4.25
N LYS A 155 -16.56 5.72 3.42
CA LYS A 155 -17.04 6.24 2.12
C LYS A 155 -16.78 5.28 0.96
N ILE A 156 -16.12 4.15 1.19
CA ILE A 156 -15.95 3.12 0.16
C ILE A 156 -17.35 2.64 -0.30
N PRO A 157 -17.61 2.49 -1.61
CA PRO A 157 -18.90 2.08 -2.11
C PRO A 157 -19.40 0.78 -1.48
N ARG A 158 -20.70 0.70 -1.18
CA ARG A 158 -21.32 -0.52 -0.63
C ARG A 158 -21.13 -1.75 -1.52
N SER A 159 -21.01 -1.55 -2.83
CA SER A 159 -20.73 -2.63 -3.78
C SER A 159 -19.38 -3.31 -3.56
N TRP A 160 -18.45 -2.68 -2.82
CA TRP A 160 -17.13 -3.23 -2.49
C TRP A 160 -17.09 -3.93 -1.13
N LEU A 161 -18.17 -3.86 -0.35
CA LEU A 161 -18.22 -4.53 0.95
C LEU A 161 -18.12 -6.04 0.76
N PRO A 162 -17.34 -6.73 1.61
CA PRO A 162 -17.21 -8.16 1.51
C PRO A 162 -18.50 -8.89 1.91
N GLN A 163 -18.69 -10.07 1.33
CA GLN A 163 -19.64 -11.06 1.81
C GLN A 163 -18.92 -12.01 2.77
N ARG A 164 -19.37 -12.06 4.01
CA ARG A 164 -18.89 -13.05 4.97
C ARG A 164 -19.41 -14.44 4.60
N ARG A 165 -18.52 -15.42 4.62
CA ARG A 165 -18.80 -16.84 4.37
C ARG A 165 -18.34 -17.65 5.56
N ASP A 166 -19.25 -18.43 6.12
CA ASP A 166 -18.91 -19.43 7.13
C ASP A 166 -18.16 -20.59 6.45
N SER A 167 -17.19 -21.16 7.15
CA SER A 167 -16.38 -22.26 6.66
C SER A 167 -15.78 -23.06 7.80
N THR A 168 -15.68 -24.37 7.60
CA THR A 168 -14.98 -25.27 8.51
C THR A 168 -13.62 -25.70 7.96
N GLU A 169 -13.16 -25.07 6.86
CA GLU A 169 -11.87 -25.39 6.25
C GLU A 169 -10.71 -25.02 7.20
N ALA A 170 -9.74 -25.92 7.35
CA ALA A 170 -8.63 -25.76 8.31
C ALA A 170 -7.75 -24.53 8.04
N VAL A 171 -7.78 -24.00 6.82
CA VAL A 171 -7.04 -22.78 6.43
C VAL A 171 -7.79 -21.50 6.78
N VAL A 172 -8.99 -21.58 7.36
CA VAL A 172 -9.78 -20.46 7.88
C VAL A 172 -9.61 -20.37 9.40
N PHE A 173 -9.34 -19.18 9.94
CA PHE A 173 -8.98 -19.03 11.36
C PHE A 173 -10.19 -19.17 12.31
N ASP A 174 -11.23 -18.36 12.11
CA ASP A 174 -12.36 -18.22 13.07
C ASP A 174 -13.69 -18.71 12.47
N GLN A 175 -13.62 -19.80 11.68
CA GLN A 175 -14.75 -20.38 10.97
C GLN A 175 -15.47 -19.46 9.97
N TYR A 176 -14.90 -18.29 9.65
CA TYR A 176 -15.41 -17.43 8.60
C TYR A 176 -14.28 -16.74 7.82
N TYR A 177 -14.60 -16.35 6.60
CA TYR A 177 -13.76 -15.46 5.78
C TYR A 177 -14.62 -14.48 4.98
N ASP A 178 -13.97 -13.43 4.49
CA ASP A 178 -14.61 -12.32 3.81
C ASP A 178 -14.27 -12.36 2.31
N VAL A 179 -15.29 -12.39 1.45
CA VAL A 179 -15.15 -12.39 -0.02
C VAL A 179 -15.53 -11.03 -0.59
N TYR A 180 -14.54 -10.32 -1.11
CA TYR A 180 -14.69 -9.05 -1.81
C TYR A 180 -15.01 -9.29 -3.29
N PRO A 181 -15.65 -8.33 -3.98
CA PRO A 181 -16.01 -8.47 -5.39
C PRO A 181 -14.80 -8.75 -6.30
N ASP A 182 -13.68 -8.10 -6.03
CA ASP A 182 -12.42 -8.28 -6.72
C ASP A 182 -11.24 -8.18 -5.74
N HIS A 183 -10.04 -8.55 -6.20
CA HIS A 183 -8.82 -8.44 -5.39
C HIS A 183 -8.45 -6.98 -5.12
N TYR A 184 -8.82 -6.07 -6.02
CA TYR A 184 -8.55 -4.64 -5.88
C TYR A 184 -9.31 -4.03 -4.69
N ALA A 185 -10.59 -4.36 -4.52
CA ALA A 185 -11.39 -3.96 -3.38
C ALA A 185 -10.77 -4.46 -2.07
N ALA A 186 -10.40 -5.74 -2.00
CA ALA A 186 -9.72 -6.32 -0.84
C ALA A 186 -8.40 -5.60 -0.51
N GLN A 187 -7.60 -5.27 -1.54
CA GLN A 187 -6.35 -4.53 -1.40
C GLN A 187 -6.58 -3.10 -0.86
N VAL A 188 -7.60 -2.39 -1.35
CA VAL A 188 -7.94 -1.04 -0.84
C VAL A 188 -8.32 -1.10 0.64
N PHE A 189 -9.19 -2.02 1.04
CA PHE A 189 -9.54 -2.20 2.46
C PHE A 189 -8.31 -2.53 3.31
N ASN A 190 -7.47 -3.46 2.86
CA ASN A 190 -6.26 -3.82 3.59
C ASN A 190 -5.25 -2.67 3.69
N ALA A 191 -5.16 -1.80 2.68
CA ALA A 191 -4.33 -0.59 2.76
C ALA A 191 -4.80 0.35 3.89
N TYR A 192 -6.11 0.60 4.02
CA TYR A 192 -6.67 1.37 5.14
C TYR A 192 -6.38 0.69 6.48
N ARG A 193 -6.61 -0.63 6.58
CA ARG A 193 -6.42 -1.40 7.82
C ARG A 193 -4.99 -1.39 8.32
N ILE A 194 -4.00 -1.54 7.44
CA ILE A 194 -2.58 -1.45 7.82
C ILE A 194 -2.28 -0.07 8.40
N MET A 195 -2.72 1.01 7.73
CA MET A 195 -2.47 2.37 8.22
C MET A 195 -3.19 2.63 9.54
N ARG A 196 -4.40 2.08 9.73
CA ARG A 196 -5.12 2.13 11.01
C ARG A 196 -4.37 1.37 12.11
N LEU A 197 -3.82 0.19 11.83
CA LEU A 197 -2.97 -0.53 12.78
C LEU A 197 -1.76 0.31 13.18
N ASP A 198 -1.10 0.93 12.23
CA ASP A 198 0.06 1.78 12.51
C ASP A 198 -0.27 2.93 13.47
N VAL A 199 -1.29 3.74 13.17
CA VAL A 199 -1.68 4.84 14.06
C VAL A 199 -2.22 4.33 15.41
N CYS A 200 -2.93 3.19 15.44
CA CYS A 200 -3.36 2.57 16.69
C CYS A 200 -2.16 2.16 17.57
N ASN A 201 -1.09 1.60 16.99
CA ASN A 201 0.12 1.26 17.74
C ASN A 201 0.81 2.50 18.29
N ILE A 202 0.86 3.58 17.50
CA ILE A 202 1.39 4.85 17.97
C ILE A 202 0.56 5.34 19.16
N ILE A 203 -0.77 5.36 19.05
CA ILE A 203 -1.64 5.76 20.17
C ILE A 203 -1.40 4.85 21.38
N GLN A 204 -1.44 3.53 21.20
CA GLN A 204 -1.28 2.55 22.29
C GLN A 204 0.08 2.68 23.00
N LYS A 205 1.14 3.03 22.28
CA LYS A 205 2.48 3.23 22.85
C LYS A 205 2.56 4.45 23.77
N PHE A 206 1.87 5.54 23.43
CA PHE A 206 1.94 6.81 24.16
C PHE A 206 0.77 7.00 25.15
N GLU A 207 -0.39 6.40 24.89
CA GLU A 207 -1.59 6.43 25.72
C GLU A 207 -2.29 5.05 25.68
N PRO A 208 -1.77 4.04 26.42
CA PRO A 208 -2.33 2.69 26.41
C PRO A 208 -3.81 2.66 26.81
N SER A 209 -4.65 1.98 26.05
CA SER A 209 -6.08 1.87 26.30
C SER A 209 -6.65 0.54 25.84
N THR A 210 -7.56 -0.04 26.62
CA THR A 210 -8.30 -1.26 26.24
C THR A 210 -9.05 -1.06 24.92
N LYS A 211 -9.64 0.12 24.69
CA LYS A 211 -10.37 0.42 23.46
C LYS A 211 -9.48 0.39 22.22
N VAL A 212 -8.25 0.90 22.33
CA VAL A 212 -7.28 0.90 21.22
C VAL A 212 -6.76 -0.52 20.98
N ALA A 213 -6.52 -1.28 22.05
CA ALA A 213 -6.15 -2.70 21.95
C ALA A 213 -7.24 -3.55 21.29
N GLU A 214 -8.52 -3.36 21.66
CA GLU A 214 -9.66 -4.02 21.00
C GLU A 214 -9.76 -3.65 19.53
N THR A 215 -9.53 -2.37 19.20
CA THR A 215 -9.49 -1.91 17.80
C THR A 215 -8.37 -2.61 17.02
N ILE A 216 -7.18 -2.75 17.61
CA ILE A 216 -6.07 -3.49 17.00
C ILE A 216 -6.51 -4.93 16.70
N THR A 217 -7.08 -5.63 17.68
CA THR A 217 -7.59 -7.01 17.50
C THR A 217 -8.63 -7.11 16.39
N GLN A 218 -9.60 -6.20 16.34
CA GLN A 218 -10.62 -6.20 15.28
C GLN A 218 -10.00 -6.01 13.89
N VAL A 219 -9.03 -5.09 13.77
CA VAL A 219 -8.39 -4.80 12.49
C VAL A 219 -7.48 -5.96 12.05
N THR A 220 -6.75 -6.60 12.96
CA THR A 220 -5.93 -7.79 12.64
C THR A 220 -6.80 -8.96 12.18
N GLN A 221 -7.92 -9.22 12.87
CA GLN A 221 -8.89 -10.24 12.45
C GLN A 221 -9.48 -9.95 11.08
N ALA A 222 -9.84 -8.69 10.78
CA ALA A 222 -10.38 -8.31 9.48
C ALA A 222 -9.36 -8.49 8.32
N ILE A 223 -8.08 -8.22 8.55
CA ILE A 223 -7.02 -8.53 7.59
C ILE A 223 -6.94 -10.04 7.34
N CYS A 224 -6.97 -10.84 8.41
CA CYS A 224 -6.86 -12.29 8.32
C CYS A 224 -8.08 -12.91 7.62
N ALA A 225 -9.29 -12.40 7.89
CA ALA A 225 -10.52 -12.83 7.24
C ALA A 225 -10.52 -12.57 5.72
N ALA A 226 -9.76 -11.58 5.24
CA ALA A 226 -9.65 -11.30 3.80
C ALA A 226 -8.67 -12.25 3.07
N ALA A 227 -7.73 -12.89 3.77
CA ALA A 227 -6.68 -13.70 3.14
C ALA A 227 -7.20 -14.95 2.39
N PRO A 228 -8.22 -15.69 2.88
CA PRO A 228 -8.76 -16.85 2.19
C PRO A 228 -9.22 -16.59 0.74
N GLN A 229 -9.69 -15.38 0.42
CA GLN A 229 -10.07 -15.01 -0.95
C GLN A 229 -8.94 -15.24 -1.97
N PHE A 230 -7.68 -15.01 -1.57
CA PHE A 230 -6.52 -15.06 -2.45
C PHE A 230 -6.01 -16.50 -2.67
N ILE A 231 -6.37 -17.43 -1.77
CA ILE A 231 -5.75 -18.75 -1.69
C ILE A 231 -6.75 -19.90 -1.90
N LEU A 232 -8.03 -19.71 -1.58
CA LEU A 232 -9.03 -20.77 -1.61
C LEU A 232 -9.80 -20.83 -2.93
N PRO A 233 -9.88 -22.01 -3.59
CA PRO A 233 -10.83 -22.24 -4.69
C PRO A 233 -12.29 -22.04 -4.27
N ALA A 234 -12.64 -22.36 -3.02
CA ALA A 234 -13.98 -22.16 -2.48
C ALA A 234 -14.37 -20.66 -2.39
N ALA A 235 -13.38 -19.79 -2.13
CA ALA A 235 -13.59 -18.35 -2.10
C ALA A 235 -13.60 -17.74 -3.51
N ARG A 236 -12.76 -18.26 -4.42
CA ARG A 236 -12.71 -17.89 -5.83
C ARG A 236 -12.42 -19.11 -6.71
N PRO A 237 -13.35 -19.54 -7.58
CA PRO A 237 -13.16 -20.73 -8.42
C PRO A 237 -11.95 -20.67 -9.37
N GLN A 238 -11.41 -19.48 -9.63
CA GLN A 238 -10.23 -19.27 -10.47
C GLN A 238 -8.91 -19.60 -9.75
N ASN A 239 -8.92 -19.70 -8.42
CA ASN A 239 -7.75 -20.10 -7.65
C ASN A 239 -7.43 -21.57 -7.93
N THR A 240 -6.16 -21.86 -8.20
CA THR A 240 -5.67 -23.21 -8.55
C THR A 240 -4.65 -23.69 -7.54
N LEU A 241 -4.34 -24.99 -7.54
CA LEU A 241 -3.22 -25.55 -6.78
C LEU A 241 -2.36 -26.41 -7.72
N PRO A 242 -1.05 -26.11 -7.89
CA PRO A 242 -0.33 -24.93 -7.39
C PRO A 242 -0.89 -23.60 -7.94
N PHE A 243 -0.48 -22.48 -7.36
CA PHE A 243 -1.03 -21.18 -7.74
C PHE A 243 -0.62 -20.79 -9.17
N SER A 244 -1.55 -20.23 -9.93
CA SER A 244 -1.26 -19.66 -11.24
C SER A 244 -0.37 -18.41 -11.11
N PRO A 245 0.36 -18.01 -12.17
CA PRO A 245 1.18 -16.78 -12.14
C PRO A 245 0.38 -15.53 -11.75
N LEU A 246 -0.88 -15.42 -12.20
CA LEU A 246 -1.77 -14.32 -11.83
C LEU A 246 -2.11 -14.38 -10.34
N GLN A 247 -2.46 -15.55 -9.82
CA GLN A 247 -2.77 -15.74 -8.41
C GLN A 247 -1.55 -15.44 -7.51
N ILE A 248 -0.33 -15.80 -7.93
CA ILE A 248 0.91 -15.45 -7.21
C ILE A 248 1.05 -13.93 -7.10
N LEU A 249 0.78 -13.20 -8.19
CA LEU A 249 0.80 -11.74 -8.19
C LEU A 249 -0.26 -11.15 -7.24
N GLU A 250 -1.48 -11.68 -7.27
CA GLU A 250 -2.57 -11.24 -6.39
C GLU A 250 -2.26 -11.52 -4.91
N CYS A 251 -1.71 -12.70 -4.61
CA CYS A 251 -1.22 -13.12 -3.30
C CYS A 251 -0.13 -12.19 -2.75
N SER A 252 0.68 -11.59 -3.62
CA SER A 252 1.73 -10.66 -3.19
C SER A 252 1.13 -9.41 -2.51
N GLY A 253 -0.10 -9.04 -2.88
CA GLY A 253 -0.86 -7.95 -2.27
C GLY A 253 -1.28 -8.19 -0.82
N VAL A 254 -1.35 -9.44 -0.35
CA VAL A 254 -1.79 -9.78 1.03
C VAL A 254 -0.63 -10.08 1.99
N LEU A 255 0.60 -10.18 1.49
CA LEU A 255 1.79 -10.47 2.32
C LEU A 255 2.09 -9.38 3.36
N THR A 256 2.13 -8.11 2.95
CA THR A 256 2.38 -7.00 3.88
C THR A 256 1.24 -6.80 4.89
N PRO A 257 -0.05 -6.93 4.50
CA PRO A 257 -1.15 -7.00 5.47
C PRO A 257 -0.99 -8.11 6.52
N LEU A 258 -0.68 -9.35 6.09
CA LEU A 258 -0.49 -10.47 7.01
C LEU A 258 0.69 -10.24 7.96
N TYR A 259 1.78 -9.66 7.46
CA TYR A 259 2.90 -9.21 8.30
C TYR A 259 2.44 -8.21 9.38
N ALA A 260 1.71 -7.17 8.97
CA ALA A 260 1.19 -6.17 9.90
C ALA A 260 0.23 -6.80 10.93
N ALA A 261 -0.62 -7.74 10.53
CA ALA A 261 -1.51 -8.44 11.46
C ALA A 261 -0.71 -9.30 12.46
N ALA A 262 0.29 -10.05 12.00
CA ALA A 262 1.12 -10.91 12.85
C ALA A 262 1.92 -10.11 13.89
N ARG A 263 2.38 -8.91 13.52
CA ARG A 263 3.12 -8.00 14.42
C ARG A 263 2.26 -7.41 15.53
N ASN A 264 0.95 -7.29 15.30
CA ASN A 264 0.05 -6.54 16.17
C ASN A 264 -0.93 -7.41 16.95
N THR A 265 -1.12 -8.67 16.54
CA THR A 265 -1.96 -9.60 17.30
C THR A 265 -1.30 -10.01 18.61
N GLN A 266 -2.09 -10.03 19.68
CA GLN A 266 -1.73 -10.64 20.96
C GLN A 266 -2.23 -12.08 21.06
N ASP A 267 -3.05 -12.54 20.11
CA ASP A 267 -3.56 -13.90 20.05
C ASP A 267 -2.51 -14.84 19.42
N PRO A 268 -1.92 -15.78 20.20
CA PRO A 268 -0.93 -16.73 19.69
C PRO A 268 -1.50 -17.67 18.63
N ALA A 269 -2.79 -18.01 18.70
CA ALA A 269 -3.44 -18.87 17.73
C ALA A 269 -3.56 -18.17 16.38
N LEU A 270 -3.97 -16.90 16.38
CA LEU A 270 -4.04 -16.08 15.17
C LEU A 270 -2.65 -15.90 14.55
N ARG A 271 -1.63 -15.61 15.37
CA ARG A 271 -0.24 -15.49 14.89
C ARG A 271 0.27 -16.79 14.27
N ALA A 272 0.00 -17.93 14.91
CA ALA A 272 0.37 -19.24 14.38
C ALA A 272 -0.38 -19.58 13.08
N TRP A 273 -1.66 -19.18 12.97
CA TRP A 273 -2.42 -19.31 11.73
C TRP A 273 -1.82 -18.47 10.60
N ILE A 274 -1.44 -17.21 10.86
CA ILE A 274 -0.80 -16.35 9.84
C ILE A 274 0.48 -17.00 9.30
N LEU A 275 1.33 -17.54 10.19
CA LEU A 275 2.55 -18.24 9.79
C LEU A 275 2.25 -19.47 8.92
N ARG A 276 1.26 -20.28 9.29
CA ARG A 276 0.83 -21.43 8.46
C ARG A 276 0.28 -20.99 7.11
N THR A 277 -0.47 -19.90 7.06
CA THR A 277 -0.98 -19.34 5.80
C THR A 277 0.15 -18.87 4.90
N LEU A 278 1.17 -18.19 5.44
CA LEU A 278 2.34 -17.77 4.67
C LEU A 278 3.14 -18.97 4.15
N MET A 279 3.34 -20.00 4.97
CA MET A 279 3.98 -21.26 4.54
C MET A 279 3.17 -21.95 3.43
N TYR A 280 1.85 -22.03 3.58
CA TYR A 280 0.97 -22.57 2.55
C TYR A 280 1.09 -21.81 1.22
N MET A 281 1.17 -20.48 1.26
CA MET A 281 1.40 -19.66 0.06
C MET A 281 2.77 -19.93 -0.56
N ALA A 282 3.81 -20.10 0.26
CA ALA A 282 5.17 -20.42 -0.20
C ALA A 282 5.23 -21.78 -0.89
N ASP A 283 4.65 -22.82 -0.27
CA ASP A 283 4.58 -24.17 -0.80
C ASP A 283 3.84 -24.24 -2.15
N ASN A 284 2.93 -23.28 -2.40
CA ASN A 284 2.14 -23.18 -3.63
C ASN A 284 2.66 -22.14 -4.64
N GLY A 285 3.87 -21.58 -4.44
CA GLY A 285 4.58 -20.79 -5.45
C GLY A 285 4.88 -19.33 -5.07
N VAL A 286 4.32 -18.81 -3.98
CA VAL A 286 4.57 -17.42 -3.52
C VAL A 286 5.83 -17.39 -2.67
N LYS A 287 7.00 -17.49 -3.31
CA LYS A 287 8.30 -17.58 -2.61
C LYS A 287 8.54 -16.47 -1.57
N LEU A 288 8.06 -15.24 -1.83
CA LEU A 288 8.15 -14.12 -0.90
C LEU A 288 7.43 -14.36 0.43
N ALA A 289 6.42 -15.24 0.46
CA ALA A 289 5.70 -15.56 1.68
C ALA A 289 6.59 -16.26 2.71
N GLN A 290 7.55 -17.09 2.27
CA GLN A 290 8.55 -17.68 3.16
C GLN A 290 9.42 -16.61 3.81
N ILE A 291 9.90 -15.64 3.00
CA ILE A 291 10.73 -14.54 3.51
C ILE A 291 9.95 -13.72 4.55
N VAL A 292 8.67 -13.43 4.29
CA VAL A 292 7.82 -12.71 5.25
C VAL A 292 7.60 -13.53 6.53
N ALA A 293 7.41 -14.84 6.43
CA ALA A 293 7.31 -15.72 7.60
C ALA A 293 8.61 -15.70 8.42
N ASP A 294 9.77 -15.78 7.77
CA ASP A 294 11.07 -15.71 8.41
C ASP A 294 11.28 -14.36 9.12
N VAL A 295 10.88 -13.24 8.50
CA VAL A 295 10.93 -11.92 9.14
C VAL A 295 10.04 -11.88 10.39
N ILE A 296 8.83 -12.45 10.33
CA ILE A 296 7.92 -12.50 11.49
C ILE A 296 8.57 -13.25 12.67
N VAL A 297 9.32 -14.31 12.40
CA VAL A 297 9.94 -15.16 13.42
C VAL A 297 11.26 -14.57 13.93
N PHE A 298 12.14 -14.13 13.02
CA PHE A 298 13.53 -13.81 13.35
C PHE A 298 13.82 -12.30 13.45
N LEU A 299 12.97 -11.44 12.88
CA LEU A 299 13.15 -9.98 12.87
C LEU A 299 11.91 -9.25 13.44
N PRO A 300 11.56 -9.51 14.71
CA PRO A 300 10.32 -9.01 15.33
C PRO A 300 10.32 -7.50 15.61
N GLU A 301 11.38 -6.76 15.25
CA GLU A 301 11.45 -5.30 15.38
C GLU A 301 11.49 -4.58 14.03
N LEU A 302 11.50 -5.32 12.91
CA LEU A 302 11.58 -4.71 11.59
C LEU A 302 10.35 -3.82 11.32
N ASP A 303 10.55 -2.66 10.70
CA ASP A 303 9.44 -1.74 10.41
C ASP A 303 8.59 -2.23 9.22
N TYR A 304 7.30 -1.86 9.20
CA TYR A 304 6.38 -2.16 8.10
C TYR A 304 6.94 -1.71 6.75
N TRP A 305 7.53 -0.50 6.66
CA TRP A 305 8.05 0.01 5.39
C TRP A 305 9.23 -0.82 4.88
N ALA A 306 10.00 -1.44 5.77
CA ALA A 306 11.05 -2.36 5.36
C ALA A 306 10.50 -3.64 4.73
N VAL A 307 9.43 -4.21 5.30
CA VAL A 307 8.75 -5.36 4.68
C VAL A 307 8.02 -4.95 3.39
N PHE A 308 7.42 -3.77 3.35
CA PHE A 308 6.82 -3.21 2.13
C PHE A 308 7.84 -3.11 1.00
N ARG A 309 9.06 -2.63 1.28
CA ARG A 309 10.18 -2.59 0.34
C ARG A 309 10.58 -3.98 -0.12
N MET A 310 10.73 -4.93 0.81
CA MET A 310 11.14 -6.31 0.53
C MET A 310 10.15 -7.06 -0.37
N VAL A 311 8.85 -6.91 -0.10
CA VAL A 311 7.79 -7.55 -0.91
C VAL A 311 7.62 -6.84 -2.26
N GLY A 312 8.13 -5.61 -2.40
CA GLY A 312 8.01 -4.80 -3.62
C GLY A 312 6.56 -4.65 -4.04
N ASN A 313 5.66 -4.31 -3.11
CA ASN A 313 4.21 -4.48 -3.26
C ASN A 313 3.62 -3.54 -4.36
N CYS A 314 3.72 -4.00 -5.61
CA CYS A 314 3.25 -3.32 -6.84
C CYS A 314 1.73 -3.16 -6.91
N ALA A 315 0.98 -3.83 -6.03
CA ALA A 315 -0.47 -3.80 -6.00
C ALA A 315 -1.03 -2.40 -5.67
N ILE A 316 -0.29 -1.57 -4.93
CA ILE A 316 -0.73 -0.19 -4.63
C ILE A 316 -0.48 0.74 -5.84
N THR A 317 0.50 0.42 -6.69
CA THR A 317 0.90 1.24 -7.84
C THR A 317 0.14 0.94 -9.13
N ALA A 318 -0.50 -0.23 -9.25
CA ALA A 318 -1.32 -0.61 -10.40
C ALA A 318 -2.69 0.10 -10.43
#